data_AF-A0A928JGB4-F1
#
_entry.id   AF-A0A928JGB4-F1
#
_cell.length_a   1.000
_cell.length_b   1.000
_cell.length_c   1.000
_cell.angle_alpha   90.00
_cell.angle_beta   90.00
_cell.angle_gamma   90.00
#
_symmetry.space_group_name_H-M   'P 1'
#
loop_
_entity.id
_entity.type
_entity.pdbx_description
1 polymer ?
#
loop_
_entity_poly.entity_id
_entity_poly.type
_entity_poly.pdbx_seq_one_letter_code
_entity_poly.pdbx_strand_id
1 'polypeptide(L)'
;MLNCLIITESENDLTAVLDSCGANMTKMRMKEAIGADLSPYDAFCVLAYGKVLDPRLRAALEEEAKRGKRIFTEALNSFLGVYSAGPADTTRRRLVAVQPEDPGKAIPGLETGDLLDDMGNAMMQPWYGIPGMTSLLVYRDHVIAHRHLDASREEILNGSGLGLWTVGENVMMCSFTLHNFNKARFAPRESWRKLISWIAEWITGSAPAFLPEPVVRYGGDCDLTDEGAFEKEKKDAVERGMRWLRRFLVDGGSGGIMEGMRHTINPEGVQAMADSVRTDCSGEASGAFRMFARFAGDSDAGRVADQLEDFVFGPMMARGGPFDGMLRWTDTAWEVCYQDDAARAMLPVLYGCLFLGEDRHFPDVCRALDFLVRTTAKDGCRVARTDAPNLTEDGLRALSEAEHGLPSAHYNAYYHAALLLAYRYGGNPVYLETAKKGIETIMSLYPDTRREQSETEELCRLILPLAALYGATGEEKHRAMLERVTRDLVTHQHPSGGFYEWDTGYKASCSRESRGECSLLTENGDPVADLLYSTNWLPIGFAYAYHVTGDPMYRDLWRDTASFCIKDQIRSGDPLTDGSWCRAFDMDMGEAYGCPHDVGWAACCSESGWTDAEILMGLMLPELIEKSQRTASV
;
A
#
# COMPACT_ATOMS: atom_id res chain seq x y z
N MET A 1 44.26 5.78 -14.65
CA MET A 1 42.88 5.93 -14.14
C MET A 1 41.99 6.01 -15.36
N LEU A 2 40.93 5.22 -15.42
CA LEU A 2 40.02 5.20 -16.56
C LEU A 2 39.30 6.55 -16.68
N ASN A 3 39.21 7.10 -17.89
CA ASN A 3 38.43 8.30 -18.18
C ASN A 3 37.01 7.90 -18.62
N CYS A 4 35.99 8.32 -17.89
CA CYS A 4 34.60 8.02 -18.21
C CYS A 4 33.81 9.31 -18.49
N LEU A 5 33.10 9.35 -19.61
CA LEU A 5 32.18 10.43 -19.94
C LEU A 5 30.75 10.03 -19.59
N ILE A 6 30.13 10.79 -18.69
CA ILE A 6 28.71 10.69 -18.38
C ILE A 6 27.98 11.79 -19.14
N ILE A 7 27.03 11.40 -19.98
CA ILE A 7 26.14 12.33 -20.68
C ILE A 7 24.80 12.33 -19.97
N THR A 8 24.49 13.42 -19.28
CA THR A 8 23.27 13.54 -18.46
C THR A 8 22.83 15.00 -18.36
N GLU A 9 21.54 15.24 -18.11
CA GLU A 9 21.00 16.60 -17.93
C GLU A 9 21.12 17.11 -16.48
N SER A 10 21.22 16.19 -15.52
CA SER A 10 21.24 16.51 -14.09
C SER A 10 21.97 15.45 -13.27
N GLU A 11 22.48 15.86 -12.13
CA GLU A 11 22.93 14.94 -11.08
C GLU A 11 21.78 14.03 -10.62
N ASN A 12 22.09 12.76 -10.38
CA ASN A 12 21.16 11.70 -10.05
C ASN A 12 21.84 10.58 -9.25
N ASP A 13 21.06 9.60 -8.81
CA ASP A 13 21.53 8.51 -7.93
C ASP A 13 22.66 7.70 -8.60
N LEU A 14 22.51 7.34 -9.88
CA LEU A 14 23.51 6.56 -10.60
C LEU A 14 24.80 7.36 -10.82
N THR A 15 24.72 8.66 -11.11
CA THR A 15 25.92 9.49 -11.24
C THR A 15 26.72 9.59 -9.95
N ALA A 16 26.05 9.66 -8.80
CA ALA A 16 26.72 9.67 -7.49
C ALA A 16 27.41 8.34 -7.20
N VAL A 17 26.82 7.21 -7.61
CA VAL A 17 27.46 5.89 -7.52
C VAL A 17 28.70 5.83 -8.42
N LEU A 18 28.58 6.27 -9.68
CA LEU A 18 29.70 6.24 -10.64
C LEU A 18 30.88 7.12 -10.20
N ASP A 19 30.62 8.32 -9.65
CA ASP A 19 31.66 9.19 -9.10
C ASP A 19 32.47 8.52 -7.98
N SER A 20 31.90 7.53 -7.30
CA SER A 20 32.55 6.80 -6.21
C SER A 20 33.47 5.66 -6.66
N CYS A 21 33.48 5.32 -7.95
CA CYS A 21 34.26 4.18 -8.49
C CYS A 21 35.75 4.49 -8.71
N GLY A 22 36.24 5.69 -8.38
CA GLY A 22 37.66 6.04 -8.51
C GLY A 22 38.16 6.20 -9.96
N ALA A 23 37.26 6.27 -10.94
CA ALA A 23 37.56 6.66 -12.32
C ALA A 23 37.46 8.19 -12.48
N ASN A 24 38.13 8.72 -13.51
CA ASN A 24 38.12 10.14 -13.83
C ASN A 24 36.82 10.48 -14.59
N MET A 25 35.84 11.03 -13.87
CA MET A 25 34.51 11.34 -14.40
C MET A 25 34.49 12.73 -15.05
N THR A 26 34.02 12.79 -16.29
CA THR A 26 33.57 14.04 -16.92
C THR A 26 32.08 13.96 -17.16
N LYS A 27 31.34 15.02 -16.83
CA LYS A 27 29.91 15.13 -17.09
C LYS A 27 29.66 16.17 -18.17
N MET A 28 28.83 15.83 -19.15
CA MET A 28 28.39 16.75 -20.20
C MET A 28 26.89 16.69 -20.38
N ARG A 29 26.27 17.82 -20.66
CA ARG A 29 24.90 17.82 -21.17
C ARG A 29 24.89 17.30 -22.60
N MET A 30 23.75 16.76 -23.04
CA MET A 30 23.60 16.22 -24.39
C MET A 30 24.05 17.23 -25.46
N LYS A 31 23.68 18.51 -25.30
CA LYS A 31 24.04 19.59 -26.23
C LYS A 31 25.56 19.86 -26.30
N GLU A 32 26.26 19.67 -25.19
CA GLU A 32 27.71 19.90 -25.08
C GLU A 32 28.49 18.71 -25.68
N ALA A 33 27.96 17.50 -25.53
CA ALA A 33 28.54 16.31 -26.15
C ALA A 33 28.45 16.32 -27.68
N ILE A 34 27.50 17.08 -28.26
CA ILE A 34 27.39 17.24 -29.73
C ILE A 34 28.62 17.99 -30.26
N GLY A 35 29.50 17.26 -30.94
CA GLY A 35 30.72 17.81 -31.53
C GLY A 35 31.92 17.85 -30.58
N ALA A 36 31.80 17.29 -29.38
CA ALA A 36 32.93 17.05 -28.49
C ALA A 36 33.86 15.95 -29.05
N ASP A 37 35.15 16.05 -28.76
CA ASP A 37 36.08 14.94 -29.02
C ASP A 37 35.90 13.85 -27.96
N LEU A 38 35.37 12.71 -28.39
CA LEU A 38 35.12 11.56 -27.53
C LEU A 38 36.35 10.65 -27.39
N SER A 39 37.39 10.87 -28.19
CA SER A 39 38.59 10.02 -28.21
C SER A 39 39.34 9.90 -26.87
N PRO A 40 39.37 10.92 -25.97
CA PRO A 40 40.09 10.84 -24.70
C PRO A 40 39.44 9.95 -23.62
N TYR A 41 38.19 9.55 -23.81
CA TYR A 41 37.42 8.74 -22.85
C TYR A 41 37.52 7.25 -23.18
N ASP A 42 37.58 6.40 -22.17
CA ASP A 42 37.64 4.94 -22.31
C ASP A 42 36.26 4.27 -22.13
N ALA A 43 35.32 4.97 -21.47
CA ALA A 43 33.96 4.52 -21.23
C ALA A 43 32.95 5.67 -21.32
N PHE A 44 31.70 5.33 -21.62
CA PHE A 44 30.59 6.26 -21.81
C PHE A 44 29.36 5.77 -21.06
N CYS A 45 28.65 6.68 -20.38
CA CYS A 45 27.38 6.43 -19.73
C CYS A 45 26.37 7.47 -20.21
N VAL A 46 25.34 7.05 -20.96
CA VAL A 46 24.35 7.94 -21.58
C VAL A 46 23.02 7.82 -20.84
N LEU A 47 22.71 8.84 -20.03
CA LEU A 47 21.50 8.95 -19.22
C LEU A 47 20.54 9.97 -19.87
N ALA A 48 19.76 9.49 -20.84
CA ALA A 48 18.94 10.36 -21.69
C ALA A 48 17.57 9.75 -21.99
N TYR A 49 16.81 9.48 -20.92
CA TYR A 49 15.45 8.93 -20.97
C TYR A 49 14.57 9.58 -22.04
N GLY A 50 13.99 8.76 -22.92
CA GLY A 50 13.00 9.15 -23.92
C GLY A 50 13.55 10.06 -25.02
N LYS A 51 14.87 10.21 -25.12
CA LYS A 51 15.51 11.06 -26.13
C LYS A 51 15.99 10.23 -27.33
N VAL A 52 15.93 10.88 -28.49
CA VAL A 52 16.65 10.45 -29.69
C VAL A 52 18.00 11.16 -29.70
N LEU A 53 19.10 10.41 -29.80
CA LEU A 53 20.44 10.99 -29.92
C LEU A 53 20.58 11.80 -31.20
N ASP A 54 21.23 12.97 -31.11
CA ASP A 54 21.63 13.73 -32.30
C ASP A 54 22.50 12.83 -33.21
N PRO A 55 22.26 12.79 -34.54
CA PRO A 55 22.97 11.90 -35.45
C PRO A 55 24.50 12.01 -35.37
N ARG A 56 25.04 13.20 -35.07
CA ARG A 56 26.50 13.41 -34.96
C ARG A 56 27.05 12.77 -33.69
N LEU A 57 26.37 12.97 -32.56
CA LEU A 57 26.75 12.36 -31.29
C LEU A 57 26.60 10.83 -31.36
N ARG A 58 25.49 10.36 -31.94
CA ARG A 58 25.25 8.92 -32.16
C ARG A 58 26.38 8.30 -32.99
N ALA A 59 26.70 8.88 -34.15
CA ALA A 59 27.76 8.37 -35.01
C ALA A 59 29.11 8.32 -34.27
N ALA A 60 29.44 9.35 -33.50
CA ALA A 60 30.68 9.37 -32.71
C ALA A 60 30.70 8.27 -31.65
N LEU A 61 29.61 8.07 -30.88
CA LEU A 61 29.51 7.01 -29.89
C LEU A 61 29.59 5.61 -30.54
N GLU A 62 28.93 5.38 -31.68
CA GLU A 62 29.00 4.09 -32.38
C GLU A 62 30.41 3.81 -32.93
N GLU A 63 31.17 4.83 -33.35
CA GLU A 63 32.58 4.67 -33.72
C GLU A 63 33.46 4.31 -32.51
N GLU A 64 33.23 4.92 -31.35
CA GLU A 64 33.93 4.52 -30.11
C GLU A 64 33.54 3.11 -29.66
N ALA A 65 32.29 2.69 -29.88
CA ALA A 65 31.85 1.31 -29.65
C ALA A 65 32.62 0.32 -30.53
N LYS A 66 32.83 0.65 -31.82
CA LYS A 66 33.61 -0.19 -32.76
C LYS A 66 35.08 -0.30 -32.36
N ARG A 67 35.61 0.67 -31.60
CA ARG A 67 36.96 0.63 -31.02
C ARG A 67 37.05 -0.21 -29.75
N GLY A 68 35.95 -0.83 -29.31
CA GLY A 68 35.90 -1.68 -28.12
C GLY A 68 35.73 -0.91 -26.81
N LYS A 69 35.43 0.39 -26.86
CA LYS A 69 35.20 1.19 -25.66
C LYS A 69 33.86 0.87 -25.03
N ARG A 70 33.77 0.99 -23.71
CA ARG A 70 32.56 0.63 -22.97
C ARG A 70 31.47 1.68 -23.13
N ILE A 71 30.26 1.28 -23.49
CA ILE A 71 29.12 2.18 -23.63
C ILE A 71 27.93 1.60 -22.87
N PHE A 72 27.48 2.33 -21.85
CA PHE A 72 26.20 2.10 -21.19
C PHE A 72 25.18 3.12 -21.67
N THR A 73 23.97 2.67 -21.98
CA THR A 73 22.84 3.55 -22.32
C THR A 73 21.58 3.13 -21.57
N GLU A 74 20.85 4.07 -21.00
CA GLU A 74 19.50 3.82 -20.47
C GLU A 74 18.40 4.44 -21.33
N ALA A 75 17.30 3.72 -21.48
CA ALA A 75 16.01 4.17 -22.02
C ALA A 75 16.12 5.13 -23.23
N LEU A 76 16.99 4.79 -24.18
CA LEU A 76 17.13 5.51 -25.46
C LEU A 76 16.13 5.00 -26.48
N ASN A 77 15.61 5.91 -27.32
CA ASN A 77 14.77 5.52 -28.45
C ASN A 77 15.52 4.67 -29.48
N SER A 78 16.83 4.90 -29.66
CA SER A 78 17.63 4.14 -30.63
C SER A 78 19.13 4.28 -30.36
N PHE A 79 19.85 3.16 -30.48
CA PHE A 79 21.31 3.10 -30.50
C PHE A 79 21.74 1.79 -31.19
N LEU A 80 22.82 1.81 -31.99
CA LEU A 80 23.17 0.70 -32.89
C LEU A 80 21.97 0.32 -33.80
N GLY A 81 21.74 -0.97 -34.00
CA GLY A 81 20.59 -1.46 -34.77
C GLY A 81 19.27 -1.47 -33.99
N VAL A 82 19.27 -1.10 -32.70
CA VAL A 82 18.08 -1.12 -31.85
C VAL A 82 17.30 0.18 -32.02
N TYR A 83 15.99 0.07 -32.18
CA TYR A 83 15.07 1.18 -31.96
C TYR A 83 13.81 0.72 -31.23
N SER A 84 13.20 1.64 -30.52
CA SER A 84 12.08 1.41 -29.59
C SER A 84 10.85 2.23 -29.96
N ALA A 85 9.70 1.83 -29.42
CA ALA A 85 8.50 2.68 -29.39
C ALA A 85 8.68 3.87 -28.45
N GLY A 86 7.66 4.72 -28.28
CA GLY A 86 7.64 5.71 -27.19
C GLY A 86 7.63 5.04 -25.80
N PRO A 87 7.75 5.84 -24.73
CA PRO A 87 7.74 5.31 -23.37
C PRO A 87 6.43 4.55 -23.10
N ALA A 88 6.57 3.40 -22.45
CA ALA A 88 5.48 2.57 -21.98
C ALA A 88 5.56 2.37 -20.47
N ASP A 89 4.40 2.29 -19.82
CA ASP A 89 4.26 2.03 -18.40
C ASP A 89 4.71 0.60 -18.04
N THR A 90 5.40 0.46 -16.90
CA THR A 90 5.88 -0.83 -16.38
C THR A 90 5.05 -1.35 -15.22
N THR A 91 4.02 -0.64 -14.76
CA THR A 91 3.24 -0.99 -13.55
C THR A 91 2.76 -2.45 -13.51
N ARG A 92 2.44 -3.07 -14.66
CA ARG A 92 1.99 -4.47 -14.75
C ARG A 92 3.06 -5.46 -15.23
N ARG A 93 4.32 -5.03 -15.23
CA ARG A 93 5.47 -5.78 -15.72
C ARG A 93 6.51 -5.89 -14.64
N ARG A 94 7.18 -7.04 -14.60
CA ARG A 94 8.24 -7.29 -13.64
C ARG A 94 9.52 -7.64 -14.38
N LEU A 95 10.64 -7.12 -13.90
CA LEU A 95 11.95 -7.51 -14.41
C LEU A 95 12.35 -8.83 -13.74
N VAL A 96 12.79 -9.78 -14.56
CA VAL A 96 13.28 -11.08 -14.14
C VAL A 96 14.75 -11.19 -14.52
N ALA A 97 15.60 -11.55 -13.56
CA ALA A 97 17.01 -11.81 -13.77
C ALA A 97 17.24 -13.07 -14.60
N VAL A 98 18.20 -12.97 -15.53
CA VAL A 98 18.61 -14.07 -16.41
C VAL A 98 20.13 -14.12 -16.43
N GLN A 99 20.71 -15.01 -15.63
CA GLN A 99 22.17 -15.15 -15.52
C GLN A 99 22.77 -15.67 -16.82
N PRO A 100 23.76 -15.01 -17.47
CA PRO A 100 24.40 -15.51 -18.69
C PRO A 100 24.87 -16.96 -18.60
N GLU A 101 24.86 -17.67 -19.75
CA GLU A 101 25.39 -19.04 -19.82
C GLU A 101 26.89 -19.11 -19.52
N ASP A 102 27.62 -18.03 -19.83
CA ASP A 102 29.01 -17.85 -19.45
C ASP A 102 29.09 -17.41 -17.97
N PRO A 103 29.60 -18.26 -17.06
CA PRO A 103 29.68 -17.94 -15.63
C PRO A 103 30.58 -16.72 -15.34
N GLY A 104 31.53 -16.41 -16.23
CA GLY A 104 32.39 -15.23 -16.10
C GLY A 104 31.66 -13.90 -16.32
N LYS A 105 30.44 -13.96 -16.87
CA LYS A 105 29.55 -12.80 -17.11
C LYS A 105 28.35 -12.77 -16.18
N ALA A 106 28.27 -13.71 -15.23
CA ALA A 106 27.22 -13.75 -14.22
C ALA A 106 27.22 -12.48 -13.35
N ILE A 107 26.04 -12.07 -12.91
CA ILE A 107 25.84 -10.96 -11.98
C ILE A 107 25.93 -11.54 -10.56
N PRO A 108 26.97 -11.23 -9.77
CA PRO A 108 27.18 -11.85 -8.47
C PRO A 108 26.01 -11.62 -7.51
N GLY A 109 25.56 -12.70 -6.86
CA GLY A 109 24.53 -12.64 -5.82
C GLY A 109 23.09 -12.53 -6.33
N LEU A 110 22.88 -12.62 -7.65
CA LEU A 110 21.57 -12.82 -8.27
C LEU A 110 21.49 -14.21 -8.90
N GLU A 111 20.29 -14.76 -8.99
CA GLU A 111 19.98 -16.03 -9.65
C GLU A 111 19.05 -15.80 -10.84
N THR A 112 19.03 -16.77 -11.77
CA THR A 112 18.02 -16.73 -12.84
C THR A 112 16.65 -16.93 -12.21
N GLY A 113 15.71 -16.02 -12.43
CA GLY A 113 14.39 -16.04 -11.79
C GLY A 113 14.17 -14.94 -10.75
N ASP A 114 15.24 -14.32 -10.21
CA ASP A 114 15.09 -13.22 -9.24
C ASP A 114 14.31 -12.04 -9.82
N LEU A 115 13.44 -11.47 -9.00
CA LEU A 115 12.59 -10.33 -9.37
C LEU A 115 13.21 -9.01 -8.93
N LEU A 116 13.14 -8.02 -9.81
CA LEU A 116 13.69 -6.67 -9.60
C LEU A 116 12.65 -5.63 -10.04
N ASP A 117 11.69 -5.33 -9.20
CA ASP A 117 10.62 -4.39 -9.53
C ASP A 117 11.12 -2.94 -9.58
N ASP A 118 10.67 -2.23 -10.61
CA ASP A 118 11.01 -0.83 -10.85
C ASP A 118 9.92 0.15 -10.39
N MET A 119 8.91 -0.35 -9.68
CA MET A 119 7.84 0.40 -9.01
C MET A 119 6.97 1.28 -9.94
N GLY A 120 6.72 0.81 -11.17
CA GLY A 120 5.90 1.55 -12.14
C GLY A 120 6.68 2.68 -12.81
N ASN A 121 7.94 2.41 -13.12
CA ASN A 121 8.81 3.24 -13.96
C ASN A 121 8.25 3.34 -15.41
N ALA A 122 9.08 3.83 -16.33
CA ALA A 122 8.85 3.85 -17.75
C ALA A 122 9.95 3.09 -18.50
N MET A 123 9.54 2.35 -19.53
CA MET A 123 10.45 1.62 -20.42
C MET A 123 10.32 2.08 -21.87
N MET A 124 11.43 1.95 -22.60
CA MET A 124 11.56 2.18 -24.03
C MET A 124 11.67 0.82 -24.73
N GLN A 125 10.51 0.18 -24.93
CA GLN A 125 10.42 -1.19 -25.45
C GLN A 125 11.05 -1.30 -26.85
N PRO A 126 12.14 -2.09 -27.02
CA PRO A 126 12.70 -2.38 -28.33
C PRO A 126 11.74 -3.18 -29.20
N TRP A 127 11.69 -2.88 -30.50
CA TRP A 127 10.86 -3.63 -31.47
C TRP A 127 11.41 -5.01 -31.79
N TYR A 128 12.73 -5.17 -31.76
CA TYR A 128 13.42 -6.42 -32.06
C TYR A 128 14.82 -6.43 -31.44
N GLY A 129 15.37 -7.64 -31.26
CA GLY A 129 16.77 -7.83 -30.93
C GLY A 129 17.68 -7.79 -32.16
N ILE A 130 18.97 -7.56 -31.95
CA ILE A 130 20.01 -7.61 -32.99
C ILE A 130 21.02 -8.73 -32.68
N PRO A 131 21.80 -9.22 -33.66
CA PRO A 131 22.80 -10.24 -33.42
C PRO A 131 23.81 -9.85 -32.32
N GLY A 132 24.20 -10.82 -31.50
CA GLY A 132 25.18 -10.61 -30.42
C GLY A 132 24.58 -10.05 -29.12
N MET A 133 23.26 -10.01 -28.99
CA MET A 133 22.59 -9.63 -27.74
C MET A 133 22.62 -10.76 -26.70
N THR A 134 22.91 -10.41 -25.44
CA THR A 134 22.73 -11.30 -24.29
C THR A 134 21.89 -10.60 -23.23
N SER A 135 20.69 -11.13 -22.96
CA SER A 135 19.78 -10.61 -21.93
C SER A 135 20.31 -10.89 -20.52
N LEU A 136 20.12 -9.90 -19.64
CA LEU A 136 20.48 -9.93 -18.22
C LEU A 136 19.25 -9.68 -17.33
N LEU A 137 18.36 -8.79 -17.78
CA LEU A 137 17.01 -8.64 -17.26
C LEU A 137 16.01 -8.67 -18.42
N VAL A 138 14.86 -9.28 -18.19
CA VAL A 138 13.74 -9.26 -19.13
C VAL A 138 12.45 -8.84 -18.43
N TYR A 139 11.61 -8.09 -19.13
CA TYR A 139 10.26 -7.78 -18.70
C TYR A 139 9.32 -8.94 -19.01
N ARG A 140 8.53 -9.34 -18.02
CA ARG A 140 7.41 -10.26 -18.18
C ARG A 140 6.12 -9.64 -17.68
N ASP A 141 5.06 -9.83 -18.45
CA ASP A 141 3.70 -9.56 -18.02
C ASP A 141 3.23 -10.70 -17.10
N HIS A 142 2.38 -10.38 -16.11
CA HIS A 142 1.68 -11.36 -15.27
C HIS A 142 2.59 -12.37 -14.53
N VAL A 143 3.70 -11.91 -13.96
CA VAL A 143 4.57 -12.74 -13.11
C VAL A 143 3.93 -12.94 -11.73
N ILE A 144 3.46 -14.15 -11.46
CA ILE A 144 2.88 -14.58 -10.19
C ILE A 144 3.99 -15.28 -9.39
N ALA A 145 4.81 -14.48 -8.72
CA ALA A 145 5.92 -14.91 -7.86
C ALA A 145 6.21 -13.80 -6.85
N HIS A 146 6.62 -14.10 -5.61
CA HIS A 146 6.91 -13.02 -4.65
C HIS A 146 8.28 -12.37 -4.91
N ARG A 147 9.37 -13.13 -4.74
CA ARG A 147 10.76 -12.67 -4.97
C ARG A 147 11.51 -13.39 -6.09
N HIS A 148 11.09 -14.61 -6.41
CA HIS A 148 11.78 -15.47 -7.36
C HIS A 148 10.78 -16.26 -8.19
N LEU A 149 10.92 -16.21 -9.51
CA LEU A 149 10.12 -16.98 -10.45
C LEU A 149 10.81 -18.33 -10.71
N ASP A 150 10.21 -19.41 -10.21
CA ASP A 150 10.66 -20.78 -10.49
C ASP A 150 10.33 -21.17 -11.93
N ALA A 151 11.25 -20.85 -12.84
CA ALA A 151 11.17 -21.17 -14.26
C ALA A 151 12.57 -21.31 -14.87
N SER A 152 12.69 -22.15 -15.90
CA SER A 152 13.95 -22.29 -16.63
C SER A 152 14.31 -21.00 -17.38
N ARG A 153 15.59 -20.84 -17.71
CA ARG A 153 16.09 -19.76 -18.56
C ARG A 153 15.28 -19.62 -19.86
N GLU A 154 15.00 -20.74 -20.53
CA GLU A 154 14.27 -20.75 -21.80
C GLU A 154 12.83 -20.25 -21.62
N GLU A 155 12.15 -20.68 -20.56
CA GLU A 155 10.80 -20.22 -20.22
C GLU A 155 10.74 -18.75 -19.85
N ILE A 156 11.76 -18.24 -19.14
CA ILE A 156 11.87 -16.82 -18.79
C ILE A 156 12.15 -15.97 -20.03
N LEU A 157 12.94 -16.45 -20.99
CA LEU A 157 13.24 -15.69 -22.21
C LEU A 157 12.09 -15.71 -23.23
N ASN A 158 11.28 -16.78 -23.24
CA ASN A 158 10.21 -16.94 -24.21
C ASN A 158 9.09 -15.89 -24.04
N GLY A 159 8.89 -15.05 -25.06
CA GLY A 159 7.84 -14.02 -25.07
C GLY A 159 8.14 -12.78 -24.23
N SER A 160 9.36 -12.64 -23.72
CA SER A 160 9.73 -11.56 -22.80
C SER A 160 10.27 -10.33 -23.52
N GLY A 161 10.01 -9.16 -22.94
CA GLY A 161 10.58 -7.88 -23.40
C GLY A 161 12.02 -7.71 -22.90
N LEU A 162 12.86 -7.02 -23.67
CA LEU A 162 14.21 -6.68 -23.23
C LEU A 162 14.17 -5.65 -22.08
N GLY A 163 14.81 -5.96 -20.96
CA GLY A 163 15.00 -5.06 -19.81
C GLY A 163 16.40 -4.47 -19.77
N LEU A 164 17.40 -5.32 -19.53
CA LEU A 164 18.84 -5.00 -19.55
C LEU A 164 19.56 -6.07 -20.37
N TRP A 165 20.44 -5.66 -21.28
CA TRP A 165 21.19 -6.59 -22.12
C TRP A 165 22.54 -6.01 -22.52
N THR A 166 23.42 -6.90 -22.99
CA THR A 166 24.69 -6.52 -23.63
C THR A 166 24.61 -6.76 -25.13
N VAL A 167 25.41 -6.01 -25.91
CA VAL A 167 25.67 -6.24 -27.33
C VAL A 167 27.17 -6.40 -27.51
N GLY A 168 27.63 -7.61 -27.84
CA GLY A 168 29.06 -7.92 -27.84
C GLY A 168 29.65 -7.85 -26.42
N GLU A 169 30.89 -7.37 -26.28
CA GLU A 169 31.59 -7.34 -24.98
C GLU A 169 31.61 -5.95 -24.31
N ASN A 170 31.32 -4.89 -25.08
CA ASN A 170 31.58 -3.51 -24.66
C ASN A 170 30.36 -2.59 -24.72
N VAL A 171 29.17 -3.06 -25.11
CA VAL A 171 27.96 -2.24 -25.07
C VAL A 171 26.93 -2.88 -24.15
N MET A 172 26.37 -2.09 -23.24
CA MET A 172 25.29 -2.46 -22.33
C MET A 172 24.16 -1.46 -22.46
N MET A 173 22.93 -1.96 -22.52
CA MET A 173 21.75 -1.14 -22.72
C MET A 173 20.64 -1.60 -21.79
N CYS A 174 19.92 -0.67 -21.18
CA CYS A 174 18.63 -0.95 -20.56
C CYS A 174 17.50 -0.18 -21.23
N SER A 175 16.30 -0.77 -21.23
CA SER A 175 15.09 -0.15 -21.75
C SER A 175 14.42 0.75 -20.72
N PHE A 176 14.70 0.60 -19.43
CA PHE A 176 14.11 1.37 -18.34
C PHE A 176 15.06 2.45 -17.81
N THR A 177 14.52 3.37 -17.00
CA THR A 177 15.33 4.43 -16.39
C THR A 177 15.96 3.95 -15.09
N LEU A 178 17.29 4.02 -14.98
CA LEU A 178 18.04 3.58 -13.82
C LEU A 178 18.60 4.77 -13.02
N HIS A 179 18.74 5.95 -13.65
CA HIS A 179 19.48 7.07 -13.08
C HIS A 179 18.99 7.53 -11.69
N ASN A 180 17.71 7.36 -11.35
CA ASN A 180 17.12 7.72 -10.06
C ASN A 180 16.54 6.49 -9.33
N PHE A 181 17.19 5.34 -9.43
CA PHE A 181 16.70 4.07 -8.83
C PHE A 181 16.33 4.18 -7.34
N ASN A 182 17.02 5.01 -6.57
CA ASN A 182 16.78 5.16 -5.14
C ASN A 182 15.57 6.08 -4.90
N LYS A 183 15.48 7.21 -5.61
CA LYS A 183 14.31 8.10 -5.54
C LYS A 183 13.04 7.42 -6.07
N ALA A 184 13.17 6.58 -7.11
CA ALA A 184 12.09 5.75 -7.66
C ALA A 184 11.80 4.49 -6.81
N ARG A 185 12.54 4.28 -5.72
CA ARG A 185 12.30 3.24 -4.70
C ARG A 185 12.28 1.81 -5.22
N PHE A 186 13.17 1.52 -6.17
CA PHE A 186 13.35 0.19 -6.73
C PHE A 186 13.48 -0.89 -5.64
N ALA A 187 12.75 -2.00 -5.80
CA ALA A 187 12.66 -3.06 -4.80
C ALA A 187 12.71 -4.46 -5.47
N PRO A 188 13.21 -5.51 -4.80
CA PRO A 188 13.86 -5.50 -3.50
C PRO A 188 15.18 -4.72 -3.51
N ARG A 189 15.45 -3.94 -2.47
CA ARG A 189 16.61 -3.02 -2.45
C ARG A 189 17.94 -3.76 -2.57
N GLU A 190 18.05 -4.94 -1.94
CA GLU A 190 19.29 -5.71 -1.97
C GLU A 190 19.64 -6.21 -3.39
N SER A 191 18.65 -6.73 -4.12
CA SER A 191 18.81 -7.20 -5.51
C SER A 191 19.25 -6.07 -6.44
N TRP A 192 18.62 -4.90 -6.30
CA TRP A 192 19.01 -3.72 -7.07
C TRP A 192 20.41 -3.22 -6.72
N ARG A 193 20.80 -3.21 -5.43
CA ARG A 193 22.16 -2.82 -5.01
C ARG A 193 23.23 -3.71 -5.63
N LYS A 194 22.99 -5.03 -5.73
CA LYS A 194 23.90 -5.98 -6.40
C LYS A 194 24.03 -5.64 -7.89
N LEU A 195 22.90 -5.45 -8.58
CA LEU A 195 22.89 -5.12 -9.99
C LEU A 195 23.58 -3.78 -10.29
N ILE A 196 23.26 -2.73 -9.52
CA ILE A 196 23.82 -1.39 -9.72
C ILE A 196 25.32 -1.38 -9.47
N SER A 197 25.80 -2.10 -8.45
CA SER A 197 27.23 -2.23 -8.18
C SER A 197 27.94 -2.92 -9.36
N TRP A 198 27.33 -3.96 -9.90
CA TRP A 198 27.86 -4.67 -11.06
C TRP A 198 27.86 -3.81 -12.32
N ILE A 199 26.81 -3.02 -12.59
CA ILE A 199 26.76 -2.07 -13.71
C ILE A 199 27.85 -1.00 -13.54
N ALA A 200 28.00 -0.43 -12.34
CA ALA A 200 29.00 0.60 -12.06
C ALA A 200 30.42 0.06 -12.24
N GLU A 201 30.71 -1.15 -11.76
CA GLU A 201 31.99 -1.83 -12.00
C GLU A 201 32.19 -2.14 -13.49
N TRP A 202 31.15 -2.61 -14.18
CA TRP A 202 31.21 -2.86 -15.61
C TRP A 202 31.51 -1.60 -16.40
N ILE A 203 30.98 -0.43 -16.03
CA ILE A 203 31.26 0.85 -16.72
C ILE A 203 32.68 1.34 -16.41
N THR A 204 33.05 1.35 -15.13
CA THR A 204 34.23 2.10 -14.65
C THR A 204 35.48 1.24 -14.48
N GLY A 205 35.31 -0.08 -14.39
CA GLY A 205 36.37 -1.05 -14.08
C GLY A 205 36.68 -1.17 -12.59
N SER A 206 35.85 -0.61 -11.71
CA SER A 206 36.04 -0.70 -10.25
C SER A 206 34.70 -0.66 -9.53
N ALA A 207 34.57 -1.46 -8.47
CA ALA A 207 33.39 -1.45 -7.63
C ALA A 207 33.15 -0.05 -7.01
N PRO A 208 31.89 0.38 -6.86
CA PRO A 208 31.59 1.66 -6.22
C PRO A 208 31.97 1.65 -4.75
N ALA A 209 32.57 2.75 -4.27
CA ALA A 209 32.84 2.94 -2.84
C ALA A 209 31.60 3.42 -2.07
N PHE A 210 30.52 3.79 -2.78
CA PHE A 210 29.30 4.36 -2.22
C PHE A 210 28.06 3.85 -2.95
N LEU A 211 27.03 3.54 -2.18
CA LEU A 211 25.66 3.40 -2.64
C LEU A 211 24.78 4.32 -1.78
N PRO A 212 23.80 5.01 -2.37
CA PRO A 212 22.96 5.93 -1.62
C PRO A 212 22.16 5.21 -0.54
N GLU A 213 21.95 5.93 0.55
CA GLU A 213 21.02 5.53 1.60
C GLU A 213 19.59 5.58 1.06
N PRO A 214 18.69 4.66 1.48
CA PRO A 214 17.31 4.66 1.04
C PRO A 214 16.61 6.00 1.31
N VAL A 215 15.94 6.57 0.30
CA VAL A 215 15.12 7.79 0.47
C VAL A 215 13.91 7.55 1.39
N VAL A 216 13.50 6.28 1.50
CA VAL A 216 12.47 5.79 2.40
C VAL A 216 13.09 4.70 3.30
N ARG A 217 12.97 4.92 4.60
CA ARG A 217 13.32 3.97 5.66
C ARG A 217 12.06 3.65 6.46
N TYR A 218 12.12 2.60 7.27
CA TYR A 218 10.99 2.13 8.07
C TYR A 218 11.43 2.04 9.52
N GLY A 219 10.63 2.61 10.43
CA GLY A 219 10.86 2.49 11.87
C GLY A 219 12.23 2.98 12.34
N GLY A 220 12.62 2.58 13.55
CA GLY A 220 13.97 2.77 14.08
C GLY A 220 14.42 1.54 14.84
N ASP A 221 15.73 1.44 15.11
CA ASP A 221 16.35 0.28 15.80
C ASP A 221 16.06 0.23 17.32
N CYS A 222 14.97 0.85 17.77
CA CYS A 222 14.57 0.89 19.17
C CYS A 222 14.02 -0.46 19.64
N ASP A 223 14.39 -0.85 20.86
CA ASP A 223 13.80 -2.01 21.54
C ASP A 223 12.42 -1.63 22.10
N LEU A 224 11.37 -1.98 21.35
CA LEU A 224 9.98 -1.72 21.74
C LEU A 224 9.46 -2.64 22.88
N THR A 225 10.29 -3.57 23.37
CA THR A 225 9.97 -4.33 24.59
C THR A 225 10.15 -3.49 25.85
N ASP A 226 10.95 -2.42 25.79
CA ASP A 226 11.02 -1.41 26.85
C ASP A 226 9.79 -0.50 26.79
N GLU A 227 9.10 -0.35 27.92
CA GLU A 227 7.85 0.41 28.00
C GLU A 227 8.06 1.90 27.74
N GLY A 228 9.17 2.47 28.22
CA GLY A 228 9.48 3.88 28.01
C GLY A 228 9.80 4.18 26.54
N ALA A 229 10.55 3.29 25.89
CA ALA A 229 10.84 3.37 24.46
C ALA A 229 9.57 3.24 23.63
N PHE A 230 8.72 2.25 23.90
CA PHE A 230 7.47 2.08 23.17
C PHE A 230 6.56 3.30 23.28
N GLU A 231 6.30 3.80 24.49
CA GLU A 231 5.39 4.95 24.66
C GLU A 231 5.91 6.20 23.94
N LYS A 232 7.23 6.39 23.93
CA LYS A 232 7.86 7.48 23.19
C LYS A 232 7.70 7.31 21.67
N GLU A 233 8.00 6.13 21.13
CA GLU A 233 7.96 5.87 19.69
C GLU A 233 6.52 5.79 19.17
N LYS A 234 5.57 5.28 19.96
CA LYS A 234 4.13 5.36 19.69
C LYS A 234 3.68 6.80 19.54
N LYS A 235 4.11 7.68 20.46
CA LYS A 235 3.79 9.11 20.39
C LYS A 235 4.43 9.78 19.16
N ASP A 236 5.70 9.50 18.86
CA ASP A 236 6.37 9.98 17.63
C ASP A 236 5.61 9.52 16.38
N ALA A 237 5.23 8.24 16.34
CA ALA A 237 4.49 7.67 15.21
C ALA A 237 3.14 8.37 15.00
N VAL A 238 2.38 8.59 16.08
CA VAL A 238 1.12 9.33 16.03
C VAL A 238 1.33 10.77 15.53
N GLU A 239 2.29 11.51 16.10
CA GLU A 239 2.55 12.89 15.69
C GLU A 239 2.97 12.98 14.22
N ARG A 240 3.77 12.03 13.73
CA ARG A 240 4.23 11.98 12.34
C ARG A 240 3.10 11.66 11.37
N GLY A 241 2.28 10.64 11.65
CA GLY A 241 1.13 10.30 10.82
C GLY A 241 0.07 11.40 10.80
N MET A 242 -0.18 12.06 11.94
CA MET A 242 -1.09 13.23 11.96
C MET A 242 -0.57 14.40 11.14
N ARG A 243 0.75 14.64 11.11
CA ARG A 243 1.33 15.63 10.18
C ARG A 243 1.12 15.22 8.73
N TRP A 244 1.27 13.94 8.40
CA TRP A 244 1.03 13.41 7.06
C TRP A 244 -0.43 13.63 6.64
N LEU A 245 -1.41 13.17 7.42
CA LEU A 245 -2.85 13.34 7.13
C LEU A 245 -3.24 14.80 6.86
N ARG A 246 -2.69 15.76 7.62
CA ARG A 246 -2.97 17.19 7.44
C ARG A 246 -2.67 17.72 6.03
N ARG A 247 -1.81 17.05 5.27
CA ARG A 247 -1.42 17.47 3.90
C ARG A 247 -2.48 17.16 2.85
N PHE A 248 -3.38 16.22 3.13
CA PHE A 248 -4.41 15.75 2.21
C PHE A 248 -5.77 16.41 2.43
N LEU A 249 -5.88 17.27 3.45
CA LEU A 249 -7.11 17.99 3.75
C LEU A 249 -7.49 18.94 2.60
N VAL A 250 -8.73 18.82 2.15
CA VAL A 250 -9.31 19.73 1.15
C VAL A 250 -10.01 20.86 1.89
N ASP A 251 -9.65 22.11 1.58
CA ASP A 251 -10.18 23.31 2.22
C ASP A 251 -10.17 23.24 3.76
N GLY A 252 -9.04 22.76 4.30
CA GLY A 252 -8.83 22.60 5.75
C GLY A 252 -9.67 21.50 6.41
N GLY A 253 -10.32 20.63 5.65
CA GLY A 253 -11.22 19.56 6.10
C GLY A 253 -12.67 19.79 5.70
N SER A 254 -13.04 21.02 5.34
CA SER A 254 -14.43 21.33 4.94
C SER A 254 -14.83 20.77 3.57
N GLY A 255 -13.86 20.42 2.73
CA GLY A 255 -14.06 19.69 1.47
C GLY A 255 -13.75 18.20 1.57
N GLY A 256 -13.60 17.64 2.78
CA GLY A 256 -13.14 16.27 3.00
C GLY A 256 -11.62 16.13 2.99
N ILE A 257 -11.15 14.93 2.69
CA ILE A 257 -9.73 14.57 2.58
C ILE A 257 -9.49 13.74 1.31
N MET A 258 -8.37 13.99 0.63
CA MET A 258 -7.95 13.18 -0.52
C MET A 258 -7.61 11.75 -0.08
N GLU A 259 -7.86 10.78 -0.96
CA GLU A 259 -7.61 9.35 -0.74
C GLU A 259 -6.15 9.06 -0.32
N GLY A 260 -5.16 9.75 -0.88
CA GLY A 260 -3.77 9.65 -0.42
C GLY A 260 -2.73 9.60 -1.54
N MET A 261 -1.86 8.59 -1.52
CA MET A 261 -0.78 8.38 -2.49
C MET A 261 -1.01 7.08 -3.29
N ARG A 262 -0.91 7.16 -4.62
CA ARG A 262 -0.97 5.99 -5.52
C ARG A 262 0.32 5.18 -5.44
N HIS A 263 0.29 3.94 -5.92
CA HIS A 263 1.45 3.05 -5.90
C HIS A 263 2.54 3.40 -6.94
N THR A 264 2.20 4.08 -8.04
CA THR A 264 3.12 4.40 -9.14
C THR A 264 4.11 5.49 -8.76
N ILE A 265 5.40 5.24 -8.99
CA ILE A 265 6.49 6.20 -8.76
C ILE A 265 7.21 6.43 -10.10
N ASN A 266 7.22 7.68 -10.56
CA ASN A 266 7.81 8.00 -11.85
C ASN A 266 9.36 7.94 -11.82
N PRO A 267 10.02 7.98 -13.00
CA PRO A 267 11.49 7.99 -13.10
C PRO A 267 12.20 9.06 -12.25
N GLU A 268 11.54 10.17 -11.96
CA GLU A 268 12.08 11.27 -11.16
C GLU A 268 11.90 11.07 -9.64
N GLY A 269 11.25 9.98 -9.23
CA GLY A 269 10.93 9.66 -7.83
C GLY A 269 9.67 10.35 -7.30
N VAL A 270 8.86 10.93 -8.18
CA VAL A 270 7.58 11.56 -7.81
C VAL A 270 6.51 10.49 -7.82
N GLN A 271 5.90 10.28 -6.66
CA GLN A 271 4.76 9.38 -6.48
C GLN A 271 3.46 10.11 -6.81
N ALA A 272 2.58 9.46 -7.56
CA ALA A 272 1.29 10.06 -7.94
C ALA A 272 0.35 10.18 -6.73
N MET A 273 -0.48 11.22 -6.71
CA MET A 273 -1.52 11.40 -5.67
C MET A 273 -2.82 10.70 -6.09
N ALA A 274 -3.55 10.20 -5.09
CA ALA A 274 -4.93 9.75 -5.22
C ALA A 274 -5.83 10.89 -4.71
N ASP A 275 -6.38 11.69 -5.63
CA ASP A 275 -7.03 12.98 -5.35
C ASP A 275 -8.55 12.91 -5.17
N SER A 276 -9.16 11.73 -5.35
CA SER A 276 -10.59 11.54 -5.08
C SER A 276 -10.88 11.74 -3.60
N VAL A 277 -12.00 12.37 -3.30
CA VAL A 277 -12.51 12.51 -1.94
C VAL A 277 -13.57 11.44 -1.68
N ARG A 278 -13.33 10.65 -0.63
CA ARG A 278 -14.20 9.55 -0.22
C ARG A 278 -14.76 9.77 1.19
N THR A 279 -15.97 9.26 1.42
CA THR A 279 -16.71 9.44 2.68
C THR A 279 -16.09 8.65 3.83
N ASP A 280 -15.65 7.42 3.57
CA ASP A 280 -14.92 6.59 4.53
C ASP A 280 -13.61 7.25 4.93
N CYS A 281 -12.79 7.66 3.97
CA CYS A 281 -11.53 8.37 4.25
C CYS A 281 -11.75 9.62 5.11
N SER A 282 -12.77 10.41 4.76
CA SER A 282 -13.11 11.63 5.52
C SER A 282 -13.60 11.31 6.94
N GLY A 283 -14.43 10.28 7.09
CA GLY A 283 -14.94 9.85 8.39
C GLY A 283 -13.83 9.30 9.28
N GLU A 284 -13.04 8.34 8.80
CA GLU A 284 -11.92 7.75 9.55
C GLU A 284 -10.90 8.82 9.95
N ALA A 285 -10.52 9.71 9.01
CA ALA A 285 -9.64 10.84 9.32
C ALA A 285 -10.23 11.76 10.40
N SER A 286 -11.55 12.01 10.39
CA SER A 286 -12.20 12.79 11.45
C SER A 286 -11.98 12.16 12.83
N GLY A 287 -12.04 10.83 12.92
CA GLY A 287 -11.75 10.06 14.12
C GLY A 287 -10.31 10.20 14.58
N ALA A 288 -9.36 10.07 13.67
CA ALA A 288 -7.94 10.26 13.96
C ALA A 288 -7.67 11.68 14.50
N PHE A 289 -8.19 12.73 13.84
CA PHE A 289 -8.08 14.12 14.30
C PHE A 289 -8.74 14.33 15.67
N ARG A 290 -9.92 13.75 15.89
CA ARG A 290 -10.66 13.85 17.16
C ARG A 290 -9.88 13.20 18.31
N MET A 291 -9.41 11.98 18.11
CA MET A 291 -8.61 11.25 19.09
C MET A 291 -7.30 11.99 19.37
N PHE A 292 -6.65 12.53 18.34
CA PHE A 292 -5.43 13.31 18.48
C PHE A 292 -5.64 14.59 19.28
N ALA A 293 -6.78 15.28 19.10
CA ALA A 293 -7.13 16.45 19.88
C ALA A 293 -7.16 16.15 21.40
N ARG A 294 -7.67 14.97 21.78
CA ARG A 294 -7.71 14.50 23.18
C ARG A 294 -6.39 13.92 23.66
N PHE A 295 -5.67 13.25 22.79
CA PHE A 295 -4.39 12.61 23.07
C PHE A 295 -3.27 13.64 23.28
N ALA A 296 -3.14 14.60 22.38
CA ALA A 296 -2.08 15.62 22.37
C ALA A 296 -2.53 17.00 22.88
N GLY A 297 -3.83 17.23 23.11
CA GLY A 297 -4.36 18.55 23.50
C GLY A 297 -4.40 19.56 22.35
N ASP A 298 -4.49 19.09 21.10
CA ASP A 298 -4.48 19.92 19.89
C ASP A 298 -5.90 20.39 19.53
N SER A 299 -6.22 21.66 19.83
CA SER A 299 -7.53 22.25 19.54
C SER A 299 -7.80 22.42 18.04
N ASP A 300 -6.76 22.59 17.21
CA ASP A 300 -6.94 22.69 15.76
C ASP A 300 -7.31 21.34 15.16
N ALA A 301 -6.73 20.24 15.68
CA ALA A 301 -7.17 18.89 15.31
C ALA A 301 -8.67 18.67 15.60
N GLY A 302 -9.16 19.13 16.75
CA GLY A 302 -10.59 19.07 17.08
C GLY A 302 -11.47 19.85 16.09
N ARG A 303 -11.02 21.05 15.68
CA ARG A 303 -11.71 21.84 14.64
C ARG A 303 -11.73 21.13 13.29
N VAL A 304 -10.63 20.49 12.88
CA VAL A 304 -10.57 19.71 11.64
C VAL A 304 -11.51 18.51 11.69
N ALA A 305 -11.57 17.80 12.82
CA ALA A 305 -12.50 16.69 13.02
C ALA A 305 -13.96 17.14 12.83
N ASP A 306 -14.37 18.26 13.45
CA ASP A 306 -15.71 18.82 13.26
C ASP A 306 -16.03 19.11 11.78
N GLN A 307 -15.05 19.63 11.03
CA GLN A 307 -15.23 19.96 9.62
C GLN A 307 -15.36 18.72 8.72
N LEU A 308 -14.58 17.68 9.00
CA LEU A 308 -14.68 16.40 8.28
C LEU A 308 -16.00 15.69 8.58
N GLU A 309 -16.46 15.70 9.84
CA GLU A 309 -17.79 15.18 10.21
C GLU A 309 -18.92 15.97 9.51
N ASP A 310 -18.82 17.31 9.48
CA ASP A 310 -19.77 18.15 8.75
C ASP A 310 -19.80 17.84 7.24
N PHE A 311 -18.64 17.52 6.65
CA PHE A 311 -18.56 17.07 5.26
C PHE A 311 -19.25 15.72 5.05
N VAL A 312 -19.00 14.75 5.93
CA VAL A 312 -19.60 13.40 5.85
C VAL A 312 -21.13 13.45 6.03
N PHE A 313 -21.63 14.11 7.07
CA PHE A 313 -23.07 14.13 7.39
C PHE A 313 -23.84 15.29 6.74
N GLY A 314 -23.14 16.20 6.07
CA GLY A 314 -23.70 17.27 5.25
C GLY A 314 -23.86 16.82 3.79
N PRO A 315 -22.94 17.20 2.88
CA PRO A 315 -23.06 16.92 1.45
C PRO A 315 -23.04 15.43 1.08
N MET A 316 -22.33 14.59 1.84
CA MET A 316 -22.20 13.16 1.50
C MET A 316 -23.38 12.31 1.97
N MET A 317 -24.31 12.85 2.76
CA MET A 317 -25.50 12.12 3.19
C MET A 317 -26.74 12.55 2.39
N ALA A 318 -27.43 11.58 1.78
CA ALA A 318 -28.72 11.81 1.15
C ALA A 318 -29.79 12.22 2.19
N ARG A 319 -30.53 13.30 1.88
CA ARG A 319 -31.60 13.83 2.73
C ARG A 319 -32.95 13.72 2.02
N GLY A 320 -33.91 13.09 2.69
CA GLY A 320 -35.27 12.89 2.20
C GLY A 320 -35.40 11.81 1.12
N GLY A 321 -36.65 11.52 0.75
CA GLY A 321 -36.96 10.50 -0.26
C GLY A 321 -36.59 9.07 0.15
N PRO A 322 -36.55 8.13 -0.81
CA PRO A 322 -36.32 6.71 -0.53
C PRO A 322 -34.90 6.41 -0.01
N PHE A 323 -33.94 7.30 -0.27
CA PHE A 323 -32.53 7.16 0.13
C PHE A 323 -32.16 7.99 1.37
N ASP A 324 -33.12 8.52 2.15
CA ASP A 324 -32.81 9.31 3.35
C ASP A 324 -31.87 8.54 4.29
N GLY A 325 -30.71 9.12 4.62
CA GLY A 325 -29.66 8.50 5.43
C GLY A 325 -28.58 7.76 4.64
N MET A 326 -28.75 7.50 3.34
CA MET A 326 -27.70 6.86 2.55
C MET A 326 -26.45 7.74 2.50
N LEU A 327 -25.32 7.21 2.96
CA LEU A 327 -24.01 7.82 2.76
C LEU A 327 -23.51 7.48 1.35
N ARG A 328 -23.13 8.51 0.61
CA ARG A 328 -22.48 8.40 -0.69
C ARG A 328 -21.05 7.92 -0.49
N TRP A 329 -20.52 7.16 -1.43
CA TRP A 329 -19.17 6.61 -1.31
C TRP A 329 -18.08 7.67 -1.57
N THR A 330 -18.22 8.43 -2.66
CA THR A 330 -17.16 9.31 -3.17
C THR A 330 -17.73 10.43 -4.04
N ASP A 331 -16.92 11.48 -4.25
CA ASP A 331 -17.17 12.56 -5.20
C ASP A 331 -17.34 12.10 -6.66
N THR A 332 -16.81 10.92 -7.03
CA THR A 332 -16.88 10.38 -8.40
C THR A 332 -18.10 9.46 -8.62
N ALA A 333 -18.21 8.41 -7.82
CA ALA A 333 -19.35 7.48 -7.78
C ALA A 333 -20.43 7.96 -6.80
N TRP A 334 -20.97 9.15 -7.10
CA TRP A 334 -21.87 9.92 -6.23
C TRP A 334 -23.09 9.15 -5.71
N GLU A 335 -23.67 8.28 -6.53
CA GLU A 335 -24.91 7.54 -6.26
C GLU A 335 -24.64 6.09 -5.82
N VAL A 336 -23.43 5.79 -5.33
CA VAL A 336 -23.02 4.47 -4.82
C VAL A 336 -22.86 4.52 -3.31
N CYS A 337 -23.30 3.47 -2.62
CA CYS A 337 -23.07 3.26 -1.18
C CYS A 337 -22.47 1.86 -0.96
N TYR A 338 -21.20 1.81 -0.59
CA TYR A 338 -20.59 0.64 0.03
C TYR A 338 -20.92 0.68 1.52
N GLN A 339 -21.71 -0.28 2.02
CA GLN A 339 -22.20 -0.23 3.41
C GLN A 339 -21.10 -0.41 4.46
N ASP A 340 -20.02 -1.14 4.13
CA ASP A 340 -18.88 -1.28 5.04
C ASP A 340 -18.11 0.04 5.15
N ASP A 341 -17.88 0.72 4.03
CA ASP A 341 -17.29 2.06 3.95
C ASP A 341 -18.14 3.10 4.69
N ALA A 342 -19.46 3.08 4.47
CA ALA A 342 -20.39 3.93 5.20
C ALA A 342 -20.31 3.67 6.72
N ALA A 343 -20.16 2.41 7.13
CA ALA A 343 -20.00 2.06 8.53
C ALA A 343 -18.69 2.59 9.13
N ARG A 344 -17.57 2.46 8.41
CA ARG A 344 -16.27 3.02 8.81
C ARG A 344 -16.30 4.54 8.94
N ALA A 345 -17.05 5.23 8.08
CA ALA A 345 -17.27 6.68 8.24
C ALA A 345 -18.03 7.05 9.55
N MET A 346 -18.84 6.14 10.09
CA MET A 346 -19.65 6.34 11.30
C MET A 346 -18.97 5.88 12.60
N LEU A 347 -18.10 4.87 12.52
CA LEU A 347 -17.38 4.31 13.68
C LEU A 347 -16.65 5.38 14.52
N PRO A 348 -15.94 6.36 13.92
CA PRO A 348 -15.35 7.50 14.63
C PRO A 348 -16.29 8.26 15.55
N VAL A 349 -17.49 8.60 15.08
CA VAL A 349 -18.51 9.30 15.89
C VAL A 349 -18.97 8.40 17.04
N LEU A 350 -19.12 7.09 16.80
CA LEU A 350 -19.50 6.13 17.83
C LEU A 350 -18.41 5.96 18.90
N TYR A 351 -17.13 5.97 18.52
CA TYR A 351 -16.02 6.03 19.47
C TYR A 351 -16.04 7.34 20.27
N GLY A 352 -16.34 8.47 19.63
CA GLY A 352 -16.57 9.76 20.29
C GLY A 352 -17.66 9.69 21.34
N CYS A 353 -18.79 9.07 21.01
CA CYS A 353 -19.94 8.90 21.90
C CYS A 353 -19.58 8.05 23.13
N LEU A 354 -18.90 6.92 22.92
CA LEU A 354 -18.60 5.95 23.97
C LEU A 354 -17.43 6.35 24.87
N PHE A 355 -16.41 7.02 24.31
CA PHE A 355 -15.12 7.20 24.99
C PHE A 355 -14.70 8.65 25.17
N LEU A 356 -15.22 9.59 24.37
CA LEU A 356 -14.76 10.99 24.41
C LEU A 356 -15.82 11.96 24.95
N GLY A 357 -17.06 11.48 25.14
CA GLY A 357 -18.19 12.30 25.58
C GLY A 357 -18.66 13.27 24.50
N GLU A 358 -18.56 12.88 23.23
CA GLU A 358 -18.97 13.70 22.08
C GLU A 358 -20.03 12.98 21.25
N ASP A 359 -21.20 13.58 21.09
CA ASP A 359 -22.38 12.95 20.49
C ASP A 359 -23.05 13.81 19.40
N ARG A 360 -22.37 14.86 18.94
CA ARG A 360 -22.91 15.90 18.04
C ARG A 360 -23.61 15.33 16.81
N HIS A 361 -22.99 14.36 16.14
CA HIS A 361 -23.52 13.70 14.94
C HIS A 361 -24.16 12.33 15.22
N PHE A 362 -24.38 11.94 16.48
CA PHE A 362 -25.07 10.69 16.80
C PHE A 362 -26.46 10.57 16.13
N PRO A 363 -27.29 11.64 16.05
CA PRO A 363 -28.55 11.57 15.30
C PRO A 363 -28.37 11.33 13.79
N ASP A 364 -27.31 11.85 13.18
CA ASP A 364 -27.01 11.60 11.76
C ASP A 364 -26.52 10.17 11.55
N VAL A 365 -25.70 9.64 12.46
CA VAL A 365 -25.30 8.21 12.48
C VAL A 365 -26.52 7.30 12.57
N CYS A 366 -27.45 7.57 13.49
CA CYS A 366 -28.71 6.80 13.59
C CYS A 366 -29.50 6.84 12.27
N ARG A 367 -29.60 8.00 11.62
CA ARG A 367 -30.29 8.13 10.33
C ARG A 367 -29.62 7.27 9.25
N ALA A 368 -28.29 7.26 9.20
CA ALA A 368 -27.55 6.44 8.25
C ALA A 368 -27.66 4.94 8.54
N LEU A 369 -27.59 4.54 9.81
CA LEU A 369 -27.84 3.16 10.23
C LEU A 369 -29.28 2.72 9.91
N ASP A 370 -30.28 3.59 10.06
CA ASP A 370 -31.66 3.28 9.70
C ASP A 370 -31.83 2.99 8.19
N PHE A 371 -31.06 3.67 7.33
CA PHE A 371 -30.99 3.34 5.90
C PHE A 371 -30.39 1.94 5.65
N LEU A 372 -29.28 1.62 6.33
CA LEU A 372 -28.66 0.32 6.20
C LEU A 372 -29.58 -0.79 6.76
N VAL A 373 -30.18 -0.60 7.93
CA VAL A 373 -31.09 -1.59 8.53
C VAL A 373 -32.30 -1.85 7.63
N ARG A 374 -32.97 -0.82 7.10
CA ARG A 374 -34.18 -1.00 6.28
C ARG A 374 -33.91 -1.67 4.93
N THR A 375 -32.67 -1.77 4.50
CA THR A 375 -32.26 -2.45 3.26
C THR A 375 -31.47 -3.73 3.53
N THR A 376 -31.43 -4.21 4.77
CA THR A 376 -30.73 -5.44 5.18
C THR A 376 -31.62 -6.66 4.96
N ALA A 377 -31.04 -7.74 4.44
CA ALA A 377 -31.76 -8.98 4.17
C ALA A 377 -32.20 -9.67 5.47
N LYS A 378 -33.10 -10.65 5.35
CA LYS A 378 -33.69 -11.34 6.50
C LYS A 378 -32.67 -12.03 7.38
N ASP A 379 -31.54 -12.49 6.86
CA ASP A 379 -30.47 -13.14 7.62
C ASP A 379 -29.54 -12.17 8.38
N GLY A 380 -29.80 -10.86 8.29
CA GLY A 380 -29.00 -9.81 8.93
C GLY A 380 -27.79 -9.36 8.12
N CYS A 381 -27.53 -9.96 6.97
CA CYS A 381 -26.46 -9.57 6.05
C CYS A 381 -26.99 -8.66 4.93
N ARG A 382 -26.09 -7.89 4.32
CA ARG A 382 -26.36 -7.02 3.18
C ARG A 382 -25.60 -7.50 1.95
N VAL A 383 -26.05 -7.06 0.78
CA VAL A 383 -25.29 -7.14 -0.48
C VAL A 383 -24.00 -6.32 -0.38
N ALA A 384 -23.03 -6.54 -1.28
CA ALA A 384 -21.73 -5.85 -1.27
C ALA A 384 -21.81 -4.32 -1.40
N ARG A 385 -22.76 -3.82 -2.19
CA ARG A 385 -22.99 -2.38 -2.36
C ARG A 385 -24.42 -2.10 -2.82
N THR A 386 -24.82 -0.84 -2.68
CA THR A 386 -26.13 -0.31 -3.08
C THR A 386 -25.93 0.78 -4.14
N ASP A 387 -26.44 0.56 -5.36
CA ASP A 387 -26.31 1.48 -6.50
C ASP A 387 -27.63 2.24 -6.75
N ALA A 388 -27.73 3.47 -6.25
CA ALA A 388 -28.98 4.25 -6.28
C ALA A 388 -29.57 4.51 -7.68
N PRO A 389 -28.80 4.69 -8.79
CA PRO A 389 -29.38 4.90 -10.12
C PRO A 389 -30.18 3.70 -10.61
N ASN A 390 -29.91 2.51 -10.06
CA ASN A 390 -30.56 1.25 -10.42
C ASN A 390 -31.63 0.83 -9.40
N LEU A 391 -31.86 1.60 -8.34
CA LEU A 391 -32.75 1.22 -7.23
C LEU A 391 -34.05 2.03 -7.24
N THR A 392 -35.15 1.30 -7.46
CA THR A 392 -36.52 1.79 -7.24
C THR A 392 -36.96 1.54 -5.80
N GLU A 393 -38.11 2.09 -5.38
CA GLU A 393 -38.72 1.74 -4.08
C GLU A 393 -38.97 0.23 -3.94
N ASP A 394 -39.42 -0.43 -5.02
CA ASP A 394 -39.57 -1.89 -5.06
C ASP A 394 -38.22 -2.60 -4.95
N GLY A 395 -37.15 -2.04 -5.56
CA GLY A 395 -35.79 -2.55 -5.42
C GLY A 395 -35.27 -2.48 -3.98
N LEU A 396 -35.51 -1.37 -3.28
CA LEU A 396 -35.17 -1.23 -1.86
C LEU A 396 -35.94 -2.23 -0.99
N ARG A 397 -37.22 -2.46 -1.29
CA ARG A 397 -38.03 -3.47 -0.61
C ARG A 397 -37.48 -4.87 -0.86
N ALA A 398 -37.12 -5.18 -2.11
CA ALA A 398 -36.57 -6.49 -2.48
C ALA A 398 -35.26 -6.80 -1.73
N LEU A 399 -34.41 -5.80 -1.45
CA LEU A 399 -33.22 -5.98 -0.60
C LEU A 399 -33.60 -6.45 0.81
N SER A 400 -34.62 -5.81 1.42
CA SER A 400 -35.08 -6.18 2.77
C SER A 400 -35.82 -7.52 2.85
N GLU A 401 -36.48 -7.92 1.76
CA GLU A 401 -37.25 -9.16 1.68
C GLU A 401 -36.40 -10.36 1.26
N ALA A 402 -35.18 -10.13 0.76
CA ALA A 402 -34.24 -11.18 0.40
C ALA A 402 -33.99 -12.12 1.58
N GLU A 403 -33.93 -13.43 1.30
CA GLU A 403 -33.65 -14.43 2.34
C GLU A 403 -32.21 -14.34 2.84
N HIS A 404 -31.28 -13.99 1.94
CA HIS A 404 -29.84 -13.97 2.22
C HIS A 404 -29.15 -12.71 1.69
N GLY A 405 -28.25 -12.15 2.51
CA GLY A 405 -27.25 -11.19 2.10
C GLY A 405 -25.93 -11.85 1.70
N LEU A 406 -24.84 -11.08 1.77
CA LEU A 406 -23.49 -11.57 1.50
C LEU A 406 -22.79 -11.94 2.82
N PRO A 407 -22.50 -13.23 3.08
CA PRO A 407 -21.83 -13.64 4.32
C PRO A 407 -20.31 -13.45 4.22
N SER A 408 -19.89 -12.19 4.17
CA SER A 408 -18.49 -11.75 4.09
C SER A 408 -18.23 -10.74 5.18
N ALA A 409 -17.14 -10.94 5.93
CA ALA A 409 -16.66 -9.95 6.88
C ALA A 409 -16.27 -8.65 6.17
N HIS A 410 -15.59 -8.74 5.02
CA HIS A 410 -15.22 -7.58 4.20
C HIS A 410 -16.37 -6.59 4.01
N TYR A 411 -17.56 -7.12 3.68
CA TYR A 411 -18.69 -6.31 3.26
C TYR A 411 -19.71 -5.98 4.36
N ASN A 412 -19.65 -6.66 5.51
CA ASN A 412 -20.70 -6.57 6.53
C ASN A 412 -20.21 -6.43 7.97
N ALA A 413 -18.98 -6.84 8.28
CA ALA A 413 -18.52 -6.92 9.66
C ALA A 413 -18.56 -5.55 10.35
N TYR A 414 -18.11 -4.49 9.70
CA TYR A 414 -18.07 -3.17 10.34
C TYR A 414 -19.41 -2.48 10.34
N TYR A 415 -20.29 -2.79 9.39
CA TYR A 415 -21.70 -2.45 9.50
C TYR A 415 -22.32 -3.02 10.79
N HIS A 416 -22.08 -4.29 11.10
CA HIS A 416 -22.58 -4.88 12.34
C HIS A 416 -21.91 -4.28 13.57
N ALA A 417 -20.60 -3.98 13.52
CA ALA A 417 -19.91 -3.27 14.60
C ALA A 417 -20.55 -1.89 14.87
N ALA A 418 -20.81 -1.09 13.83
CA ALA A 418 -21.43 0.22 13.97
C ALA A 418 -22.83 0.14 14.61
N LEU A 419 -23.66 -0.84 14.22
CA LEU A 419 -24.95 -1.09 14.86
C LEU A 419 -24.81 -1.44 16.36
N LEU A 420 -23.86 -2.32 16.70
CA LEU A 420 -23.65 -2.75 18.09
C LEU A 420 -23.14 -1.60 18.96
N LEU A 421 -22.22 -0.78 18.46
CA LEU A 421 -21.74 0.40 19.18
C LEU A 421 -22.84 1.46 19.34
N ALA A 422 -23.64 1.69 18.30
CA ALA A 422 -24.80 2.58 18.37
C ALA A 422 -25.85 2.07 19.36
N TYR A 423 -26.08 0.76 19.42
CA TYR A 423 -26.94 0.15 20.45
C TYR A 423 -26.38 0.36 21.86
N ARG A 424 -25.08 0.13 22.08
CA ARG A 424 -24.46 0.33 23.40
C ARG A 424 -24.60 1.77 23.91
N TYR A 425 -24.58 2.75 23.00
CA TYR A 425 -24.76 4.15 23.36
C TYR A 425 -26.24 4.58 23.46
N GLY A 426 -27.05 4.30 22.43
CA GLY A 426 -28.42 4.81 22.28
C GLY A 426 -29.54 3.84 22.62
N GLY A 427 -29.25 2.56 22.85
CA GLY A 427 -30.20 1.56 23.34
C GLY A 427 -31.26 1.07 22.33
N ASN A 428 -31.10 1.32 21.02
CA ASN A 428 -32.07 0.87 20.01
C ASN A 428 -31.99 -0.66 19.79
N PRO A 429 -32.99 -1.45 20.22
CA PRO A 429 -32.93 -2.91 20.15
C PRO A 429 -32.91 -3.44 18.71
N VAL A 430 -33.41 -2.68 17.72
CA VAL A 430 -33.36 -3.09 16.30
C VAL A 430 -31.91 -3.26 15.86
N TYR A 431 -31.02 -2.35 16.28
CA TYR A 431 -29.61 -2.42 15.92
C TYR A 431 -28.93 -3.66 16.52
N LEU A 432 -29.22 -3.98 17.79
CA LEU A 432 -28.72 -5.20 18.43
C LEU A 432 -29.17 -6.45 17.68
N GLU A 433 -30.48 -6.59 17.44
CA GLU A 433 -31.03 -7.80 16.84
C GLU A 433 -30.56 -8.00 15.39
N THR A 434 -30.49 -6.93 14.59
CA THR A 434 -29.97 -7.01 13.22
C THR A 434 -28.51 -7.41 13.19
N ALA A 435 -27.65 -6.79 14.01
CA ALA A 435 -26.23 -7.07 14.03
C ALA A 435 -25.91 -8.46 14.58
N LYS A 436 -26.57 -8.86 15.69
CA LYS A 436 -26.43 -10.20 16.26
C LYS A 436 -26.78 -11.27 15.23
N LYS A 437 -27.89 -11.11 14.52
CA LYS A 437 -28.31 -12.07 13.49
C LYS A 437 -27.30 -12.15 12.34
N GLY A 438 -26.82 -11.01 11.85
CA GLY A 438 -25.86 -10.97 10.74
C GLY A 438 -24.52 -11.61 11.10
N ILE A 439 -23.93 -11.27 12.26
CA ILE A 439 -22.68 -11.88 12.71
C ILE A 439 -22.85 -13.38 12.97
N GLU A 440 -23.96 -13.81 13.59
CA GLU A 440 -24.24 -15.24 13.77
C GLU A 440 -24.39 -15.98 12.44
N THR A 441 -25.00 -15.36 11.43
CA THR A 441 -25.06 -15.89 10.06
C THR A 441 -23.66 -16.07 9.47
N ILE A 442 -22.79 -15.06 9.55
CA ILE A 442 -21.39 -15.14 9.09
C ILE A 442 -20.65 -16.27 9.82
N MET A 443 -20.75 -16.30 11.16
CA MET A 443 -20.09 -17.31 12.00
C MET A 443 -20.64 -18.73 11.81
N SER A 444 -21.88 -18.88 11.31
CA SER A 444 -22.44 -20.19 10.98
C SER A 444 -21.78 -20.84 9.76
N LEU A 445 -21.17 -20.02 8.89
CA LEU A 445 -20.45 -20.44 7.68
C LEU A 445 -18.93 -20.52 7.91
N TYR A 446 -18.44 -19.91 8.98
CA TYR A 446 -17.01 -19.88 9.32
C TYR A 446 -16.41 -21.29 9.52
N PRO A 447 -15.24 -21.60 8.90
CA PRO A 447 -14.29 -20.67 8.27
C PRO A 447 -14.49 -20.43 6.77
N ASP A 448 -15.51 -21.01 6.15
CA ASP A 448 -15.80 -20.91 4.72
C ASP A 448 -16.71 -19.70 4.40
N THR A 449 -16.42 -18.55 4.99
CA THR A 449 -17.09 -17.28 4.63
C THR A 449 -16.72 -16.88 3.20
N ARG A 450 -17.48 -15.94 2.63
CA ARG A 450 -17.10 -15.35 1.34
C ARG A 450 -16.00 -14.33 1.57
N ARG A 451 -14.79 -14.62 1.08
CA ARG A 451 -13.59 -13.80 1.21
C ARG A 451 -13.44 -12.87 0.01
N GLU A 452 -12.95 -11.66 0.23
CA GLU A 452 -12.61 -10.76 -0.87
C GLU A 452 -11.13 -10.86 -1.21
N GLN A 453 -10.23 -10.53 -0.27
CA GLN A 453 -8.79 -10.51 -0.52
C GLN A 453 -8.11 -11.81 -0.10
N SER A 454 -8.36 -12.27 1.13
CA SER A 454 -7.71 -13.45 1.68
C SER A 454 -8.49 -14.02 2.88
N GLU A 455 -8.03 -15.15 3.43
CA GLU A 455 -8.53 -15.66 4.71
C GLU A 455 -8.10 -14.75 5.86
N THR A 456 -6.83 -14.31 5.87
CA THR A 456 -6.30 -13.38 6.87
C THR A 456 -7.11 -12.09 6.93
N GLU A 457 -7.49 -11.54 5.78
CA GLU A 457 -8.33 -10.35 5.67
C GLU A 457 -9.67 -10.51 6.42
N GLU A 458 -10.39 -11.61 6.15
CA GLU A 458 -11.65 -11.91 6.84
C GLU A 458 -11.45 -12.07 8.35
N LEU A 459 -10.37 -12.76 8.77
CA LEU A 459 -10.04 -12.94 10.19
C LEU A 459 -9.77 -11.61 10.90
N CYS A 460 -8.99 -10.72 10.29
CA CYS A 460 -8.67 -9.41 10.84
C CYS A 460 -9.93 -8.54 11.01
N ARG A 461 -10.81 -8.53 10.00
CA ARG A 461 -12.04 -7.72 10.03
C ARG A 461 -13.09 -8.24 11.02
N LEU A 462 -13.03 -9.52 11.40
CA LEU A 462 -13.97 -10.11 12.37
C LEU A 462 -13.69 -9.74 13.84
N ILE A 463 -12.46 -9.34 14.19
CA ILE A 463 -12.06 -9.09 15.59
C ILE A 463 -12.92 -8.00 16.27
N LEU A 464 -12.96 -6.79 15.69
CA LEU A 464 -13.74 -5.67 16.25
C LEU A 464 -15.24 -5.99 16.37
N PRO A 465 -15.95 -6.49 15.34
CA PRO A 465 -17.37 -6.80 15.44
C PRO A 465 -17.69 -7.92 16.42
N LEU A 466 -16.87 -8.97 16.51
CA LEU A 466 -17.08 -10.04 17.51
C LEU A 466 -16.87 -9.52 18.93
N ALA A 467 -15.88 -8.65 19.15
CA ALA A 467 -15.71 -7.95 20.41
C ALA A 467 -16.90 -7.03 20.72
N ALA A 468 -17.40 -6.27 19.74
CA ALA A 468 -18.60 -5.45 19.88
C ALA A 468 -19.85 -6.29 20.22
N LEU A 469 -19.97 -7.48 19.62
CA LEU A 469 -21.10 -8.39 19.85
C LEU A 469 -21.06 -8.93 21.27
N TYR A 470 -19.90 -9.40 21.74
CA TYR A 470 -19.74 -9.81 23.13
C TYR A 470 -20.01 -8.64 24.08
N GLY A 471 -19.43 -7.46 23.84
CA GLY A 471 -19.64 -6.27 24.67
C GLY A 471 -21.09 -5.79 24.74
N ALA A 472 -21.90 -6.05 23.71
CA ALA A 472 -23.32 -5.69 23.68
C ALA A 472 -24.24 -6.74 24.33
N THR A 473 -23.84 -8.00 24.34
CA THR A 473 -24.71 -9.13 24.73
C THR A 473 -24.31 -9.79 26.05
N GLY A 474 -23.02 -9.80 26.39
CA GLY A 474 -22.46 -10.56 27.51
C GLY A 474 -22.59 -12.08 27.38
N GLU A 475 -22.96 -12.61 26.20
CA GLU A 475 -23.19 -14.05 26.02
C GLU A 475 -21.88 -14.81 25.74
N GLU A 476 -21.63 -15.87 26.51
CA GLU A 476 -20.40 -16.68 26.40
C GLU A 476 -20.20 -17.31 25.01
N LYS A 477 -21.29 -17.61 24.28
CA LYS A 477 -21.16 -18.08 22.89
C LYS A 477 -20.51 -17.05 21.96
N HIS A 478 -20.73 -15.76 22.18
CA HIS A 478 -20.13 -14.69 21.37
C HIS A 478 -18.67 -14.47 21.77
N ARG A 479 -18.34 -14.60 23.05
CA ARG A 479 -16.95 -14.66 23.52
C ARG A 479 -16.20 -15.81 22.86
N ALA A 480 -16.79 -17.01 22.84
CA ALA A 480 -16.18 -18.18 22.21
C ALA A 480 -15.95 -18.00 20.69
N MET A 481 -16.83 -17.25 19.99
CA MET A 481 -16.61 -16.89 18.59
C MET A 481 -15.39 -15.99 18.41
N LEU A 482 -15.27 -14.92 19.22
CA LEU A 482 -14.10 -14.03 19.22
C LEU A 482 -12.80 -14.79 19.49
N GLU A 483 -12.78 -15.66 20.52
CA GLU A 483 -11.61 -16.46 20.89
C GLU A 483 -11.23 -17.47 19.78
N ARG A 484 -12.21 -18.03 19.07
CA ARG A 484 -11.97 -18.92 17.94
C ARG A 484 -11.27 -18.18 16.80
N VAL A 485 -11.85 -17.06 16.33
CA VAL A 485 -11.27 -16.27 15.24
C VAL A 485 -9.88 -15.75 15.62
N THR A 486 -9.70 -15.28 16.86
CA THR A 486 -8.40 -14.82 17.34
C THR A 486 -7.36 -15.93 17.30
N ARG A 487 -7.72 -17.14 17.74
CA ARG A 487 -6.81 -18.30 17.72
C ARG A 487 -6.40 -18.68 16.30
N ASP A 488 -7.34 -18.64 15.37
CA ASP A 488 -7.06 -18.97 13.98
C ASP A 488 -6.16 -17.88 13.35
N LEU A 489 -6.43 -16.59 13.63
CA LEU A 489 -5.62 -15.46 13.17
C LEU A 489 -4.17 -15.51 13.67
N VAL A 490 -3.93 -15.79 14.95
CA VAL A 490 -2.56 -15.82 15.51
C VAL A 490 -1.71 -16.96 14.95
N THR A 491 -2.30 -17.94 14.26
CA THR A 491 -1.50 -18.94 13.51
C THR A 491 -0.75 -18.33 12.33
N HIS A 492 -1.15 -17.13 11.88
CA HIS A 492 -0.54 -16.36 10.81
C HIS A 492 0.30 -15.17 11.33
N GLN A 493 0.56 -15.08 12.64
CA GLN A 493 1.36 -13.98 13.19
C GLN A 493 2.85 -14.16 12.88
N HIS A 494 3.48 -13.12 12.35
CA HIS A 494 4.93 -13.03 12.14
C HIS A 494 5.62 -12.52 13.43
N PRO A 495 6.87 -12.91 13.73
CA PRO A 495 7.62 -12.41 14.90
C PRO A 495 7.78 -10.87 15.01
N SER A 496 7.49 -10.13 13.94
CA SER A 496 7.46 -8.66 13.94
C SER A 496 6.23 -8.07 14.63
N GLY A 497 5.18 -8.88 14.80
CA GLY A 497 3.85 -8.47 15.26
C GLY A 497 2.82 -8.28 14.13
N GLY A 498 3.24 -8.28 12.87
CA GLY A 498 2.35 -8.28 11.71
C GLY A 498 1.79 -9.67 11.40
N PHE A 499 0.89 -9.76 10.42
CA PHE A 499 0.24 -11.02 10.04
C PHE A 499 0.48 -11.32 8.56
N TYR A 500 0.82 -12.57 8.27
CA TYR A 500 0.99 -13.04 6.89
C TYR A 500 -0.36 -13.05 6.18
N GLU A 501 -0.38 -12.59 4.93
CA GLU A 501 -1.48 -12.90 4.04
C GLU A 501 -1.54 -14.41 3.78
N TRP A 502 -2.74 -14.98 3.89
CA TRP A 502 -2.97 -16.41 3.70
C TRP A 502 -4.38 -16.63 3.16
N ASP A 503 -4.55 -17.54 2.21
CA ASP A 503 -5.87 -17.96 1.73
C ASP A 503 -5.94 -19.47 1.49
N THR A 504 -6.60 -20.20 2.39
CA THR A 504 -6.72 -21.65 2.28
C THR A 504 -7.56 -22.04 1.07
N GLY A 505 -6.90 -22.65 0.08
CA GLY A 505 -7.53 -23.08 -1.16
C GLY A 505 -7.76 -21.96 -2.17
N TYR A 506 -7.21 -20.76 -1.94
CA TYR A 506 -7.26 -19.62 -2.87
C TYR A 506 -8.71 -19.31 -3.31
N LYS A 507 -9.62 -19.22 -2.35
CA LYS A 507 -11.08 -19.08 -2.55
C LYS A 507 -11.53 -17.63 -2.62
N ALA A 508 -10.70 -16.68 -2.19
CA ALA A 508 -11.05 -15.27 -2.17
C ALA A 508 -11.25 -14.72 -3.60
N SER A 509 -12.18 -13.79 -3.76
CA SER A 509 -12.53 -13.18 -5.07
C SER A 509 -11.32 -12.58 -5.78
N CYS A 510 -10.41 -11.97 -5.01
CA CYS A 510 -9.22 -11.24 -5.48
C CYS A 510 -7.93 -12.05 -5.29
N SER A 511 -8.02 -13.29 -4.78
CA SER A 511 -6.87 -14.18 -4.68
C SER A 511 -6.45 -14.65 -6.08
N ARG A 512 -5.16 -14.49 -6.40
CA ARG A 512 -4.56 -14.84 -7.71
C ARG A 512 -5.13 -14.09 -8.92
N GLU A 513 -5.93 -13.05 -8.70
CA GLU A 513 -6.31 -12.10 -9.75
C GLU A 513 -5.11 -11.25 -10.16
N SER A 514 -5.10 -10.77 -11.41
CA SER A 514 -3.97 -9.95 -11.93
C SER A 514 -4.39 -8.90 -12.96
N ARG A 515 -5.71 -8.71 -13.14
CA ARG A 515 -6.28 -7.78 -14.13
C ARG A 515 -7.23 -6.76 -13.53
N GLY A 516 -7.54 -6.88 -12.25
CA GLY A 516 -8.37 -5.98 -11.45
C GLY A 516 -7.77 -5.82 -10.05
N GLU A 517 -8.61 -5.51 -9.07
CA GLU A 517 -8.23 -5.55 -7.66
C GLU A 517 -7.76 -6.96 -7.29
N CYS A 518 -6.64 -7.06 -6.58
CA CYS A 518 -6.05 -8.34 -6.24
C CYS A 518 -5.34 -8.32 -4.88
N SER A 519 -5.16 -9.52 -4.32
CA SER A 519 -4.36 -9.70 -3.12
C SER A 519 -2.88 -9.42 -3.40
N LEU A 520 -2.15 -9.01 -2.36
CA LEU A 520 -0.68 -8.95 -2.36
C LEU A 520 -0.03 -10.33 -2.29
N LEU A 521 -0.81 -11.36 -1.96
CA LEU A 521 -0.38 -12.74 -1.80
C LEU A 521 -0.18 -13.41 -3.15
N THR A 522 1.03 -13.91 -3.40
CA THR A 522 1.27 -14.81 -4.53
C THR A 522 0.94 -16.24 -4.13
N GLU A 523 1.51 -16.68 -3.01
CA GLU A 523 1.27 -17.98 -2.42
C GLU A 523 1.36 -17.96 -0.90
N ASN A 524 0.59 -18.85 -0.28
CA ASN A 524 0.59 -19.04 1.16
C ASN A 524 2.00 -19.29 1.69
N GLY A 525 2.48 -18.40 2.57
CA GLY A 525 3.84 -18.44 3.11
C GLY A 525 4.70 -17.25 2.67
N ASP A 526 4.26 -16.44 1.72
CA ASP A 526 4.89 -15.16 1.41
C ASP A 526 4.93 -14.27 2.66
N PRO A 527 6.08 -13.65 3.01
CA PRO A 527 6.23 -12.85 4.22
C PRO A 527 5.61 -11.45 4.11
N VAL A 528 4.44 -11.32 3.48
CA VAL A 528 3.77 -10.05 3.21
C VAL A 528 2.64 -9.79 4.20
N ALA A 529 2.62 -8.59 4.77
CA ALA A 529 1.47 -8.03 5.46
C ALA A 529 0.74 -7.03 4.54
N ASP A 530 -0.60 -7.07 4.55
CA ASP A 530 -1.47 -6.08 3.91
C ASP A 530 -2.01 -5.10 4.98
N LEU A 531 -1.65 -3.82 4.86
CA LEU A 531 -2.04 -2.70 5.73
C LEU A 531 -3.16 -1.83 5.13
N LEU A 532 -3.84 -2.32 4.10
CA LEU A 532 -5.06 -1.73 3.57
C LEU A 532 -6.27 -2.59 3.93
N TYR A 533 -6.17 -3.91 3.75
CA TYR A 533 -7.30 -4.81 3.90
C TYR A 533 -7.26 -5.72 5.13
N SER A 534 -6.10 -5.93 5.75
CA SER A 534 -5.93 -6.93 6.82
C SER A 534 -5.41 -6.33 8.14
N THR A 535 -4.12 -6.04 8.26
CA THR A 535 -3.46 -5.82 9.54
C THR A 535 -3.81 -4.48 10.19
N ASN A 536 -4.11 -3.46 9.39
CA ASN A 536 -4.45 -2.08 9.81
C ASN A 536 -5.64 -1.99 10.78
N TRP A 537 -6.56 -2.95 10.71
CA TRP A 537 -7.76 -3.04 11.56
C TRP A 537 -7.49 -3.47 13.00
N LEU A 538 -6.43 -4.24 13.19
CA LEU A 538 -6.17 -4.99 14.42
C LEU A 538 -5.84 -4.10 15.62
N PRO A 539 -5.12 -2.96 15.49
CA PRO A 539 -4.91 -2.05 16.61
C PRO A 539 -6.23 -1.60 17.27
N ILE A 540 -7.24 -1.22 16.50
CA ILE A 540 -8.56 -0.87 17.07
C ILE A 540 -9.26 -2.11 17.61
N GLY A 541 -9.29 -3.21 16.82
CA GLY A 541 -9.99 -4.44 17.18
C GLY A 541 -9.50 -5.04 18.50
N PHE A 542 -8.19 -5.18 18.67
CA PHE A 542 -7.60 -5.74 19.89
C PHE A 542 -7.70 -4.80 21.10
N ALA A 543 -7.55 -3.48 20.90
CA ALA A 543 -7.79 -2.51 21.96
C ALA A 543 -9.23 -2.59 22.50
N TYR A 544 -10.21 -2.68 21.60
CA TYR A 544 -11.61 -2.80 21.98
C TYR A 544 -11.94 -4.18 22.56
N ALA A 545 -11.37 -5.27 22.03
CA ALA A 545 -11.49 -6.61 22.57
C ALA A 545 -10.97 -6.70 24.02
N TYR A 546 -9.81 -6.08 24.30
CA TYR A 546 -9.28 -5.99 25.66
C TYR A 546 -10.25 -5.22 26.58
N HIS A 547 -10.78 -4.09 26.12
CA HIS A 547 -11.73 -3.29 26.89
C HIS A 547 -12.99 -4.08 27.32
N VAL A 548 -13.57 -4.89 26.43
CA VAL A 548 -14.83 -5.60 26.72
C VAL A 548 -14.64 -6.94 27.43
N THR A 549 -13.49 -7.60 27.26
CA THR A 549 -13.22 -8.92 27.85
C THR A 549 -12.39 -8.85 29.14
N GLY A 550 -11.54 -7.83 29.28
CA GLY A 550 -10.51 -7.77 30.31
C GLY A 550 -9.39 -8.81 30.17
N ASP A 551 -9.36 -9.58 29.07
CA ASP A 551 -8.41 -10.67 28.86
C ASP A 551 -7.03 -10.12 28.42
N PRO A 552 -5.95 -10.33 29.19
CA PRO A 552 -4.61 -9.82 28.86
C PRO A 552 -4.09 -10.26 27.48
N MET A 553 -4.58 -11.37 26.92
CA MET A 553 -4.21 -11.82 25.57
C MET A 553 -4.45 -10.72 24.52
N TYR A 554 -5.59 -10.02 24.56
CA TYR A 554 -5.89 -8.98 23.58
C TYR A 554 -5.03 -7.73 23.77
N ARG A 555 -4.62 -7.42 25.01
CA ARG A 555 -3.66 -6.34 25.27
C ARG A 555 -2.29 -6.68 24.65
N ASP A 556 -1.85 -7.93 24.81
CA ASP A 556 -0.55 -8.37 24.30
C ASP A 556 -0.57 -8.39 22.75
N LEU A 557 -1.65 -8.86 22.14
CA LEU A 557 -1.85 -8.80 20.67
C LEU A 557 -1.93 -7.36 20.14
N TRP A 558 -2.60 -6.46 20.87
CA TRP A 558 -2.57 -5.04 20.55
C TRP A 558 -1.14 -4.49 20.58
N ARG A 559 -0.37 -4.83 21.62
CA ARG A 559 1.01 -4.37 21.80
C ARG A 559 1.93 -4.85 20.68
N ASP A 560 1.81 -6.11 20.28
CA ASP A 560 2.57 -6.69 19.18
C ASP A 560 2.25 -5.98 17.85
N THR A 561 0.96 -5.83 17.56
CA THR A 561 0.50 -5.18 16.32
C THR A 561 0.88 -3.71 16.29
N ALA A 562 0.74 -2.98 17.41
CA ALA A 562 1.18 -1.59 17.51
C ALA A 562 2.71 -1.46 17.33
N SER A 563 3.48 -2.41 17.85
CA SER A 563 4.93 -2.45 17.66
C SER A 563 5.31 -2.69 16.20
N PHE A 564 4.55 -3.51 15.48
CA PHE A 564 4.67 -3.68 14.03
C PHE A 564 4.41 -2.35 13.30
N CYS A 565 3.26 -1.71 13.58
CA CYS A 565 2.89 -0.41 12.99
C CYS A 565 3.87 0.74 13.31
N ILE A 566 4.63 0.65 14.40
CA ILE A 566 5.69 1.64 14.70
C ILE A 566 6.95 1.38 13.87
N LYS A 567 7.25 0.10 13.59
CA LYS A 567 8.46 -0.34 12.87
C LYS A 567 8.33 -0.23 11.35
N ASP A 568 7.14 -0.34 10.80
CA ASP A 568 6.86 -0.24 9.36
C ASP A 568 6.51 1.19 8.90
N GLN A 569 6.36 2.16 9.81
CA GLN A 569 6.04 3.54 9.45
C GLN A 569 7.19 4.18 8.65
N ILE A 570 6.85 4.79 7.52
CA ILE A 570 7.80 5.42 6.60
C ILE A 570 8.48 6.61 7.27
N ARG A 571 9.82 6.63 7.27
CA ARG A 571 10.69 7.79 7.56
C ARG A 571 11.31 8.28 6.24
N SER A 572 11.04 9.53 5.85
CA SER A 572 11.56 10.11 4.62
C SER A 572 11.91 11.60 4.77
N GLY A 573 12.80 12.08 3.90
CA GLY A 573 13.00 13.51 3.70
C GLY A 573 11.90 14.17 2.86
N ASP A 574 11.09 13.37 2.15
CA ASP A 574 9.94 13.86 1.38
C ASP A 574 8.69 13.99 2.28
N PRO A 575 8.17 15.22 2.50
CA PRO A 575 6.99 15.45 3.31
C PRO A 575 5.73 14.71 2.85
N LEU A 576 5.63 14.33 1.57
CA LEU A 576 4.46 13.63 1.03
C LEU A 576 4.44 12.12 1.37
N THR A 577 5.54 11.59 1.89
CA THR A 577 5.63 10.18 2.32
C THR A 577 6.07 10.01 3.77
N ASP A 578 6.74 11.00 4.35
CA ASP A 578 7.15 10.94 5.76
C ASP A 578 5.94 10.87 6.70
N GLY A 579 5.86 9.76 7.44
CA GLY A 579 4.85 9.53 8.47
C GLY A 579 3.70 8.61 8.07
N SER A 580 3.62 8.15 6.82
CA SER A 580 2.58 7.21 6.38
C SER A 580 3.00 5.74 6.41
N TRP A 581 2.08 4.86 6.02
CA TRP A 581 2.29 3.42 5.87
C TRP A 581 2.00 2.98 4.43
N CYS A 582 2.84 2.10 3.88
CA CYS A 582 2.56 1.45 2.61
C CYS A 582 1.54 0.33 2.81
N ARG A 583 0.71 0.03 1.80
CA ARG A 583 -0.17 -1.16 1.82
C ARG A 583 0.62 -2.44 2.04
N ALA A 584 1.63 -2.70 1.21
CA ALA A 584 2.41 -3.94 1.33
C ALA A 584 3.65 -3.72 2.18
N PHE A 585 3.91 -4.64 3.09
CA PHE A 585 5.17 -4.70 3.82
C PHE A 585 5.70 -6.13 3.85
N ASP A 586 6.88 -6.35 3.27
CA ASP A 586 7.58 -7.62 3.41
C ASP A 586 8.30 -7.62 4.76
N MET A 587 7.80 -8.44 5.68
CA MET A 587 8.23 -8.48 7.08
C MET A 587 9.61 -9.11 7.28
N ASP A 588 10.07 -9.91 6.32
CA ASP A 588 11.40 -10.53 6.34
C ASP A 588 12.47 -9.56 5.79
N MET A 589 12.14 -8.79 4.73
CA MET A 589 13.06 -7.80 4.15
C MET A 589 13.04 -6.45 4.90
N GLY A 590 11.98 -6.16 5.64
CA GLY A 590 11.79 -4.85 6.26
C GLY A 590 11.64 -3.74 5.24
N GLU A 591 10.88 -3.99 4.16
CA GLU A 591 10.62 -3.00 3.11
C GLU A 591 9.24 -3.15 2.46
N ALA A 592 8.73 -2.05 1.89
CA ALA A 592 7.48 -2.10 1.13
C ALA A 592 7.68 -2.91 -0.16
N TYR A 593 7.12 -4.11 -0.18
CA TYR A 593 7.24 -5.05 -1.28
C TYR A 593 6.14 -6.12 -1.20
N GLY A 594 5.63 -6.53 -2.35
CA GLY A 594 4.55 -7.52 -2.49
C GLY A 594 4.15 -7.67 -3.95
N CYS A 595 3.18 -8.54 -4.23
CA CYS A 595 2.66 -8.72 -5.58
C CYS A 595 2.11 -7.39 -6.15
N PRO A 596 2.59 -6.89 -7.30
CA PRO A 596 2.28 -5.54 -7.75
C PRO A 596 1.05 -5.45 -8.68
N HIS A 597 0.27 -6.51 -8.87
CA HIS A 597 -0.74 -6.57 -9.94
C HIS A 597 -2.02 -5.78 -9.66
N ASP A 598 -2.19 -5.26 -8.44
CA ASP A 598 -3.40 -4.53 -8.08
C ASP A 598 -3.51 -3.24 -8.87
N VAL A 599 -4.65 -3.03 -9.51
CA VAL A 599 -4.87 -1.92 -10.44
C VAL A 599 -5.04 -0.56 -9.75
N GLY A 600 -5.45 -0.54 -8.49
CA GLY A 600 -5.68 0.68 -7.72
C GLY A 600 -4.60 0.92 -6.67
N TRP A 601 -4.23 -0.14 -5.96
CA TRP A 601 -3.61 -0.08 -4.64
C TRP A 601 -2.45 -1.07 -4.51
N ALA A 602 -1.48 -1.07 -5.42
CA ALA A 602 -0.31 -1.94 -5.29
C ALA A 602 0.63 -1.50 -4.14
N ALA A 603 1.73 -2.24 -3.96
CA ALA A 603 2.58 -2.23 -2.76
C ALA A 603 2.86 -0.87 -2.08
N CYS A 604 3.20 0.18 -2.84
CA CYS A 604 3.61 1.48 -2.28
C CYS A 604 2.48 2.50 -2.04
N CYS A 605 1.21 2.16 -2.24
CA CYS A 605 0.14 3.11 -1.94
C CYS A 605 0.01 3.35 -0.43
N SER A 606 -0.44 4.55 -0.06
CA SER A 606 -0.80 4.94 1.31
C SER A 606 -2.15 5.66 1.25
N GLU A 607 -3.14 5.20 2.01
CA GLU A 607 -4.45 5.85 2.07
C GLU A 607 -4.68 6.60 3.37
N SER A 608 -5.35 7.75 3.27
CA SER A 608 -5.73 8.60 4.41
C SER A 608 -6.76 7.91 5.31
N GLY A 609 -7.80 7.33 4.72
CA GLY A 609 -8.62 6.28 5.31
C GLY A 609 -8.03 4.90 5.06
N TRP A 610 -8.70 3.84 5.52
CA TRP A 610 -8.27 2.44 5.46
C TRP A 610 -6.94 2.16 6.17
N THR A 611 -5.85 2.85 5.83
CA THR A 611 -4.51 2.64 6.39
C THR A 611 -4.21 3.64 7.51
N ASP A 612 -3.93 4.90 7.17
CA ASP A 612 -3.29 5.84 8.10
C ASP A 612 -4.20 6.21 9.28
N ALA A 613 -5.43 6.65 9.02
CA ALA A 613 -6.35 7.05 10.08
C ALA A 613 -6.70 5.89 11.03
N GLU A 614 -6.86 4.69 10.50
CA GLU A 614 -7.20 3.48 11.27
C GLU A 614 -6.06 3.07 12.22
N ILE A 615 -4.82 3.02 11.70
CA ILE A 615 -3.63 2.75 12.52
C ILE A 615 -3.50 3.84 13.60
N LEU A 616 -3.62 5.11 13.23
CA LEU A 616 -3.51 6.23 14.17
C LEU A 616 -4.55 6.16 15.28
N MET A 617 -5.82 5.90 14.96
CA MET A 617 -6.87 5.70 15.95
C MET A 617 -6.53 4.52 16.87
N GLY A 618 -6.11 3.38 16.33
CA GLY A 618 -5.77 2.20 17.13
C GLY A 618 -4.54 2.35 18.02
N LEU A 619 -3.57 3.19 17.65
CA LEU A 619 -2.44 3.53 18.51
C LEU A 619 -2.86 4.44 19.69
N MET A 620 -3.86 5.29 19.52
CA MET A 620 -4.34 6.22 20.55
C MET A 620 -5.45 5.62 21.45
N LEU A 621 -6.24 4.70 20.92
CA LEU A 621 -7.49 4.25 21.54
C LEU A 621 -7.36 3.71 22.97
N PRO A 622 -6.39 2.83 23.32
CA PRO A 622 -6.30 2.28 24.68
C PRO A 622 -6.17 3.36 25.77
N GLU A 623 -5.34 4.37 25.53
CA GLU A 623 -5.14 5.46 26.49
C GLU A 623 -6.42 6.29 26.68
N LEU A 624 -7.17 6.49 25.59
CA LEU A 624 -8.44 7.23 25.63
C LEU A 624 -9.53 6.45 26.38
N ILE A 625 -9.59 5.13 26.20
CA ILE A 625 -10.49 4.25 26.96
C ILE A 625 -10.17 4.33 28.46
N GLU A 626 -8.91 4.19 28.84
CA GLU A 626 -8.49 4.26 30.24
C GLU A 626 -8.84 5.61 30.89
N LYS A 627 -8.60 6.72 30.19
CA LYS A 627 -8.95 8.07 30.67
C LYS A 627 -10.45 8.23 30.89
N SER A 628 -11.28 7.72 29.98
CA SER A 628 -12.74 7.72 30.11
C SER A 628 -13.21 7.00 31.38
N GLN A 629 -12.72 5.79 31.63
CA GLN A 629 -13.10 4.98 32.79
C GLN A 629 -12.73 5.64 34.12
N ARG A 630 -11.56 6.31 34.19
CA ARG A 630 -11.15 7.08 35.38
C ARG A 630 -12.09 8.26 35.65
N THR A 631 -12.58 8.91 34.61
CA THR A 631 -13.47 10.08 34.72
C THR A 631 -14.89 9.67 35.13
N ALA A 632 -15.36 8.50 34.73
CA ALA A 632 -16.67 7.95 35.12
C ALA A 632 -16.71 7.36 36.56
N SER A 633 -15.54 7.11 37.16
CA SER A 633 -15.40 6.52 38.51
C SER A 633 -15.25 7.58 39.63
N VAL A 634 -15.23 8.86 39.27
CA VAL A 634 -15.17 10.04 40.16
C VAL A 634 -16.54 10.71 40.14
#